data_AF-A0A269VS36-F1
#
_entry.id   AF-A0A269VS36-F1
#
_cell.length_a   1.000
_cell.length_b   1.000
_cell.length_c   1.000
_cell.angle_alpha   90.00
_cell.angle_beta   90.00
_cell.angle_gamma   90.00
#
_symmetry.space_group_name_H-M   'P 1'
#
loop_
_entity.id
_entity.type
_entity.pdbx_description
1 polymer ?
#
loop_
_entity_poly.entity_id
_entity_poly.type
_entity_poly.pdbx_seq_one_letter_code
_entity_poly.pdbx_strand_id
1 'polypeptide(L)'
;MKTNIAIRNRLWTAVLIVAVVTVFLFGISGGLTDLSAWTSGIAAACAEAAVLLFVGYALHRRNSGSAKEPYTIALGFVTGIYVIAVATEILLLGYLFKISDHAYFTIQTVTLIGFAIVFFLIRTAGNLIAKHDDSKRVQITRKQETLAWVSSIRDKLNRLPGDDIVVLDQHIDKLEDILRYSDPISHSSLYELEQLILRKISLLEDQVTLIGEVRKEDREKAVEEGLNIAGDIIRSVQDYNQKLLQAKRGST
;
A
#
# COMPACT_ATOMS: atom_id res chain seq x y z
N MET A 1 -0.01 21.78 3.71
CA MET A 1 0.34 21.54 2.28
C MET A 1 1.59 22.33 1.81
N LYS A 2 1.78 23.61 2.20
CA LYS A 2 2.98 24.41 1.83
C LYS A 2 4.32 23.89 2.39
N THR A 3 4.32 23.24 3.55
CA THR A 3 5.52 22.75 4.24
C THR A 3 6.23 21.59 3.51
N ASN A 4 5.47 20.64 2.93
CA ASN A 4 6.05 19.49 2.22
C ASN A 4 6.74 19.87 0.90
N ILE A 5 6.26 20.91 0.21
CA ILE A 5 6.87 21.40 -1.04
C ILE A 5 8.20 22.10 -0.75
N ALA A 6 8.26 22.90 0.32
CA ALA A 6 9.48 23.60 0.73
C ALA A 6 10.59 22.62 1.15
N ILE A 7 10.27 21.56 1.88
CA ILE A 7 11.23 20.53 2.30
C ILE A 7 11.76 19.75 1.08
N ARG A 8 10.87 19.38 0.14
CA ARG A 8 11.26 18.70 -1.09
C ARG A 8 12.20 19.56 -1.93
N ASN A 9 11.88 20.84 -2.14
CA ASN A 9 12.73 21.73 -2.92
C ASN A 9 14.10 21.95 -2.27
N ARG A 10 14.15 22.07 -0.93
CA ARG A 10 15.43 22.18 -0.19
C ARG A 10 16.32 20.95 -0.37
N LEU A 11 15.73 19.76 -0.36
CA LEU A 11 16.48 18.51 -0.54
C LEU A 11 17.03 18.41 -1.97
N TRP A 12 16.23 18.74 -3.00
CA TRP A 12 16.72 18.79 -4.39
C TRP A 12 17.80 19.83 -4.61
N THR A 13 17.69 21.02 -4.01
CA THR A 13 18.76 22.02 -4.08
C THR A 13 20.03 21.54 -3.39
N ALA A 14 19.93 20.85 -2.24
CA ALA A 14 21.08 20.29 -1.56
C ALA A 14 21.77 19.20 -2.40
N VAL A 15 21.00 18.30 -3.02
CA VAL A 15 21.51 17.28 -3.96
C VAL A 15 22.31 17.93 -5.08
N LEU A 16 21.74 18.96 -5.71
CA LEU A 16 22.38 19.63 -6.84
C LEU A 16 23.65 20.36 -6.43
N ILE A 17 23.63 21.06 -5.29
CA ILE A 17 24.82 21.78 -4.77
C ILE A 17 25.93 20.79 -4.43
N VAL A 18 25.63 19.72 -3.70
CA VAL A 18 26.61 18.69 -3.31
C VAL A 18 27.23 18.05 -4.55
N ALA A 19 26.41 17.60 -5.50
CA ALA A 19 26.89 17.01 -6.75
C ALA A 19 27.81 17.96 -7.54
N VAL A 20 27.44 19.23 -7.68
CA VAL A 20 28.26 20.22 -8.39
C VAL A 20 29.59 20.44 -7.67
N VAL A 21 29.57 20.62 -6.34
CA VAL A 21 30.79 20.81 -5.54
C VAL A 21 31.72 19.61 -5.66
N THR A 22 31.19 18.38 -5.61
CA THR A 22 31.98 17.15 -5.73
C THR A 22 32.66 17.03 -7.09
N VAL A 23 31.96 17.33 -8.19
CA VAL A 23 32.56 17.34 -9.54
C VAL A 23 33.71 18.35 -9.61
N PHE A 24 33.51 19.56 -9.11
CA PHE A 24 34.54 20.60 -9.13
C PHE A 24 35.75 20.27 -8.25
N LEU A 25 35.54 19.68 -7.07
CA LEU A 25 36.64 19.26 -6.19
C LEU A 25 37.54 18.23 -6.88
N PHE A 26 36.94 17.22 -7.52
CA PHE A 26 37.70 16.21 -8.27
C PHE A 26 38.40 16.80 -9.49
N GLY A 27 37.70 17.59 -10.30
CA GLY A 27 38.28 18.23 -11.49
C GLY A 27 39.43 19.21 -11.18
N ILE A 28 39.33 19.97 -10.09
CA ILE A 28 40.41 20.88 -9.66
C ILE A 28 41.58 20.07 -9.08
N SER A 29 41.31 19.01 -8.30
CA SER A 29 42.37 18.20 -7.67
C SER A 29 43.22 17.39 -8.65
N GLY A 30 42.64 16.91 -9.75
CA GLY A 30 43.35 16.16 -10.80
C GLY A 30 43.93 17.04 -11.91
N GLY A 31 43.60 18.34 -11.92
CA GLY A 31 43.98 19.27 -12.96
C GLY A 31 42.92 19.40 -14.07
N LEU A 32 42.73 20.63 -14.55
CA LEU A 32 41.63 20.99 -15.47
C LEU A 32 41.61 20.19 -16.78
N THR A 33 42.75 19.62 -17.19
CA THR A 33 42.91 18.88 -18.45
C THR A 33 42.77 17.37 -18.31
N ASP A 34 42.70 16.83 -17.09
CA ASP A 34 42.65 15.38 -16.87
C ASP A 34 41.19 14.88 -16.92
N LEU A 35 40.84 14.23 -18.03
CA LEU A 35 39.50 13.66 -18.24
C LEU A 35 39.15 12.57 -17.20
N SER A 36 40.15 11.84 -16.69
CA SER A 36 39.95 10.81 -15.66
C SER A 36 39.48 11.41 -14.33
N ALA A 37 39.95 12.62 -14.00
CA ALA A 37 39.55 13.34 -12.80
C ALA A 37 38.10 13.85 -12.91
N TRP A 38 37.72 14.42 -14.06
CA TRP A 38 36.34 14.86 -14.31
C TRP A 38 35.35 13.70 -14.31
N THR A 39 35.69 12.59 -14.95
CA THR A 39 34.84 11.39 -14.98
C THR A 39 34.66 10.77 -13.59
N SER A 40 35.71 10.74 -12.77
CA SER A 40 35.63 10.34 -11.36
C SER A 40 34.73 11.27 -10.54
N GLY A 41 34.84 12.58 -10.76
CA GLY A 41 33.97 13.56 -10.11
C GLY A 41 32.50 13.39 -10.46
N ILE A 42 32.18 13.15 -11.74
CA ILE A 42 30.81 12.86 -12.20
C ILE A 42 30.29 11.56 -11.57
N ALA A 43 31.09 10.49 -11.57
CA ALA A 43 30.71 9.22 -10.99
C ALA A 43 30.43 9.35 -9.47
N ALA A 44 31.30 10.04 -8.74
CA ALA A 44 31.12 10.33 -7.32
C ALA A 44 29.84 11.14 -7.07
N ALA A 45 29.59 12.18 -7.87
CA ALA A 45 28.37 12.98 -7.77
C ALA A 45 27.09 12.17 -8.05
N CYS A 46 27.14 11.22 -9.01
CA CYS A 46 26.04 10.28 -9.25
C CYS A 46 25.79 9.35 -8.05
N ALA A 47 26.85 8.85 -7.43
CA ALA A 47 26.76 8.02 -6.22
C ALA A 47 26.14 8.79 -5.04
N GLU A 48 26.59 10.02 -4.81
CA GLU A 48 26.03 10.92 -3.78
C GLU A 48 24.56 11.24 -4.05
N ALA A 49 24.21 11.58 -5.30
CA ALA A 49 22.84 11.83 -5.70
C ALA A 49 21.96 10.60 -5.45
N ALA A 50 22.44 9.39 -5.75
CA ALA A 50 21.71 8.14 -5.49
C ALA A 50 21.44 7.94 -3.99
N VAL A 51 22.43 8.21 -3.12
CA VAL A 51 22.27 8.16 -1.65
C VAL A 51 21.25 9.18 -1.18
N LEU A 52 21.35 10.43 -1.62
CA LEU A 52 20.42 11.49 -1.19
C LEU A 52 19.00 11.24 -1.69
N LEU A 53 18.83 10.72 -2.92
CA LEU A 53 17.53 10.27 -3.43
C LEU A 53 16.95 9.14 -2.58
N PHE A 54 17.77 8.17 -2.19
CA PHE A 54 17.36 7.09 -1.30
C PHE A 54 16.94 7.61 0.08
N VAL A 55 17.74 8.49 0.70
CA VAL A 55 17.42 9.12 2.00
C VAL A 55 16.15 9.94 1.91
N GLY A 56 16.01 10.77 0.88
CA GLY A 56 14.80 11.56 0.63
C GLY A 56 13.56 10.67 0.46
N TYR A 57 13.70 9.57 -0.28
CA TYR A 57 12.64 8.57 -0.43
C TYR A 57 12.29 7.92 0.92
N ALA A 58 13.27 7.50 1.70
CA ALA A 58 13.08 6.86 3.00
C ALA A 58 12.40 7.81 4.01
N LEU A 59 12.82 9.08 4.06
CA LEU A 59 12.24 10.11 4.93
C LEU A 59 10.80 10.45 4.55
N HIS A 60 10.51 10.64 3.26
CA HIS A 60 9.15 10.89 2.79
C HIS A 60 8.21 9.73 3.17
N ARG A 61 8.74 8.52 3.07
CA ARG A 61 7.98 7.30 3.36
C ARG A 61 7.72 7.08 4.84
N ARG A 62 8.66 7.43 5.73
CA ARG A 62 8.45 7.37 7.18
C ARG A 62 7.24 8.19 7.64
N ASN A 63 6.97 9.31 6.97
CA ASN A 63 5.78 10.13 7.24
C ASN A 63 4.47 9.54 6.68
N SER A 64 4.55 8.50 5.84
CA SER A 64 3.40 7.95 5.11
C SER A 64 2.76 6.73 5.78
N GLY A 65 3.25 6.27 6.95
CA GLY A 65 2.65 5.17 7.73
C GLY A 65 2.57 3.79 7.04
N SER A 66 3.13 3.67 5.83
CA SER A 66 2.94 2.51 4.95
C SER A 66 4.07 1.48 5.13
N ALA A 67 3.73 0.39 5.81
CA ALA A 67 4.55 -0.81 6.01
C ALA A 67 4.84 -1.49 4.65
N LYS A 68 6.00 -1.19 4.06
CA LYS A 68 6.61 -1.93 2.93
C LYS A 68 8.12 -2.07 3.19
N GLU A 69 8.47 -2.43 4.42
CA GLU A 69 9.83 -2.42 4.95
C GLU A 69 10.86 -3.18 4.11
N PRO A 70 10.57 -4.37 3.52
CA PRO A 70 11.61 -5.12 2.80
C PRO A 70 12.13 -4.40 1.54
N TYR A 71 11.29 -3.64 0.84
CA TYR A 71 11.72 -2.93 -0.38
C TYR A 71 12.64 -1.75 -0.09
N THR A 72 12.44 -1.06 1.03
CA THR A 72 13.35 0.04 1.41
C THR A 72 14.73 -0.49 1.73
N ILE A 73 14.81 -1.65 2.40
CA ILE A 73 16.07 -2.31 2.74
C ILE A 73 16.78 -2.75 1.45
N ALA A 74 16.06 -3.38 0.51
CA ALA A 74 16.61 -3.79 -0.78
C ALA A 74 17.13 -2.60 -1.60
N LEU A 75 16.37 -1.49 -1.65
CA LEU A 75 16.81 -0.25 -2.31
C LEU A 75 18.09 0.30 -1.66
N GLY A 76 18.13 0.36 -0.33
CA GLY A 76 19.31 0.85 0.41
C GLY A 76 20.53 -0.02 0.19
N PHE A 77 20.35 -1.35 0.14
CA PHE A 77 21.43 -2.30 -0.14
C PHE A 77 22.01 -2.11 -1.55
N VAL A 78 21.16 -1.99 -2.58
CA VAL A 78 21.62 -1.75 -3.95
C VAL A 78 22.31 -0.40 -4.09
N THR A 79 21.79 0.65 -3.45
CA THR A 79 22.47 1.96 -3.40
C THR A 79 23.82 1.86 -2.70
N GLY A 80 23.92 1.11 -1.60
CA GLY A 80 25.19 0.88 -0.90
C GLY A 80 26.22 0.14 -1.76
N ILE A 81 25.81 -0.92 -2.46
CA ILE A 81 26.68 -1.65 -3.40
C ILE A 81 27.18 -0.72 -4.51
N TYR A 82 26.29 0.11 -5.07
CA TYR A 82 26.68 1.05 -6.13
C TYR A 82 27.72 2.06 -5.66
N VAL A 83 27.56 2.64 -4.46
CA VAL A 83 28.54 3.56 -3.88
C VAL A 83 29.90 2.87 -3.69
N ILE A 84 29.91 1.64 -3.16
CA ILE A 84 31.13 0.86 -2.97
C ILE A 84 31.79 0.54 -4.32
N ALA A 85 31.02 0.18 -5.34
CA ALA A 85 31.51 -0.09 -6.68
C ALA A 85 32.17 1.14 -7.29
N VAL A 86 31.48 2.30 -7.29
CA VAL A 86 32.03 3.56 -7.80
C VAL A 86 33.30 3.96 -7.05
N ALA A 87 33.32 3.89 -5.72
CA ALA A 87 34.50 4.20 -4.92
C ALA A 87 35.68 3.27 -5.27
N THR A 88 35.40 1.99 -5.45
CA THR A 88 36.40 0.98 -5.84
C THR A 88 36.93 1.24 -7.26
N GLU A 89 36.06 1.58 -8.20
CA GLU A 89 36.45 1.93 -9.57
C GLU A 89 37.32 3.19 -9.61
N ILE A 90 36.97 4.23 -8.85
CA ILE A 90 37.77 5.45 -8.75
C ILE A 90 39.16 5.15 -8.15
N LEU A 91 39.23 4.39 -7.05
CA LEU A 91 40.49 4.07 -6.39
C LEU A 91 41.38 3.13 -7.22
N LEU A 92 40.81 2.03 -7.73
CA LEU A 92 41.59 1.04 -8.46
C LEU A 92 41.88 1.51 -9.89
N LEU A 93 40.84 1.86 -10.66
CA LEU A 93 40.99 2.09 -12.10
C LEU A 93 41.49 3.50 -12.39
N GLY A 94 41.03 4.49 -11.63
CA GLY A 94 41.47 5.89 -11.75
C GLY A 94 42.87 6.11 -11.18
N TYR A 95 43.09 5.75 -9.91
CA TYR A 95 44.34 6.08 -9.22
C TYR A 95 45.45 5.05 -9.40
N LEU A 96 45.13 3.75 -9.26
CA LEU A 96 46.15 2.69 -9.17
C LEU A 96 46.58 2.13 -10.53
N PHE A 97 45.62 1.81 -11.41
CA PHE A 97 45.89 1.20 -12.72
C PHE A 97 46.04 2.21 -13.87
N LYS A 98 45.53 3.44 -13.73
CA LYS A 98 45.57 4.52 -14.74
C LYS A 98 45.20 4.02 -16.15
N ILE A 99 44.02 3.41 -16.23
CA ILE A 99 43.48 2.87 -17.49
C ILE A 99 43.21 4.02 -18.47
N SER A 100 43.17 3.72 -19.78
CA SER A 100 42.81 4.72 -20.79
C SER A 100 41.46 5.38 -20.48
N ASP A 101 41.38 6.70 -20.69
CA ASP A 101 40.21 7.52 -20.35
C ASP A 101 38.91 6.95 -20.94
N HIS A 102 38.98 6.45 -22.19
CA HIS A 102 37.82 5.91 -22.88
C HIS A 102 37.31 4.60 -22.24
N ALA A 103 38.22 3.72 -21.82
CA ALA A 103 37.83 2.48 -21.14
C ALA A 103 37.31 2.79 -19.74
N TYR A 104 37.94 3.72 -19.01
CA TYR A 104 37.49 4.16 -17.70
C TYR A 104 36.07 4.74 -17.75
N PHE A 105 35.80 5.64 -18.70
CA PHE A 105 34.48 6.22 -18.90
C PHE A 105 33.42 5.16 -19.25
N THR A 106 33.79 4.18 -20.07
CA THR A 106 32.88 3.09 -20.46
C THR A 106 32.49 2.23 -19.26
N ILE A 107 33.47 1.88 -18.40
CA ILE A 107 33.22 1.09 -17.19
C ILE A 107 32.26 1.84 -16.26
N GLN A 108 32.55 3.09 -15.94
CA GLN A 108 31.70 3.93 -15.09
C GLN A 108 30.26 4.06 -15.66
N THR A 109 30.14 4.20 -16.98
CA THR A 109 28.85 4.29 -17.67
C THR A 109 28.06 2.98 -17.55
N VAL A 110 28.71 1.83 -17.76
CA VAL A 110 28.08 0.50 -17.63
C VAL A 110 27.63 0.26 -16.19
N THR A 111 28.46 0.62 -15.20
CA THR A 111 28.12 0.49 -13.77
C THR A 111 26.90 1.36 -13.41
N LEU A 112 26.84 2.60 -13.91
CA LEU A 112 25.68 3.48 -13.72
C LEU A 112 24.41 2.90 -14.36
N ILE A 113 24.48 2.40 -15.60
CA ILE A 113 23.34 1.81 -16.30
C ILE A 113 22.84 0.56 -15.56
N GLY A 114 23.75 -0.32 -15.13
CA GLY A 114 23.42 -1.51 -14.36
C GLY A 114 22.70 -1.17 -13.06
N PHE A 115 23.21 -0.18 -12.31
CA PHE A 115 22.55 0.33 -11.12
C PHE A 115 21.15 0.87 -11.43
N ALA A 116 21.00 1.71 -12.47
CA ALA A 116 19.73 2.30 -12.84
C ALA A 116 18.65 1.25 -13.17
N ILE A 117 19.02 0.19 -13.89
CA ILE A 117 18.13 -0.92 -14.25
C ILE A 117 17.67 -1.65 -12.98
N VAL A 118 18.59 -2.09 -12.12
CA VAL A 118 18.26 -2.84 -10.90
C VAL A 118 17.42 -1.98 -9.95
N PHE A 119 17.80 -0.72 -9.77
CA PHE A 119 17.06 0.24 -8.95
C PHE A 119 15.62 0.43 -9.46
N PHE A 120 15.45 0.57 -10.78
CA PHE A 120 14.13 0.72 -11.39
C PHE A 120 13.28 -0.53 -11.21
N LEU A 121 13.84 -1.73 -11.41
CA LEU A 121 13.13 -3.00 -11.22
C LEU A 121 12.63 -3.20 -9.79
N ILE A 122 13.48 -2.94 -8.79
CA ILE A 122 13.09 -3.06 -7.37
C ILE A 122 11.96 -2.08 -7.05
N ARG A 123 12.06 -0.85 -7.58
CA ARG A 123 11.04 0.18 -7.37
C ARG A 123 9.70 -0.18 -8.01
N THR A 124 9.70 -0.69 -9.23
CA THR A 124 8.45 -1.08 -9.92
C THR A 124 7.81 -2.30 -9.25
N ALA A 125 8.60 -3.32 -8.90
CA ALA A 125 8.13 -4.49 -8.15
C ALA A 125 7.51 -4.10 -6.81
N GLY A 126 8.18 -3.25 -6.03
CA GLY A 126 7.67 -2.77 -4.75
C GLY A 126 6.37 -1.97 -4.88
N ASN A 127 6.20 -1.20 -5.96
CA ASN A 127 4.96 -0.47 -6.21
C ASN A 127 3.79 -1.37 -6.63
N LEU A 128 4.04 -2.45 -7.38
CA LEU A 128 2.99 -3.39 -7.78
C LEU A 128 2.46 -4.16 -6.58
N ILE A 129 3.38 -4.69 -5.76
CA ILE A 129 3.00 -5.48 -4.57
C ILE A 129 2.29 -4.60 -3.54
N ALA A 130 2.76 -3.37 -3.36
CA ALA A 130 2.08 -2.40 -2.54
C ALA A 130 0.62 -2.14 -2.95
N LYS A 131 0.37 -1.97 -4.25
CA LYS A 131 -1.01 -1.75 -4.74
C LYS A 131 -1.90 -2.95 -4.43
N HIS A 132 -1.35 -4.16 -4.50
CA HIS A 132 -2.06 -5.37 -4.11
C HIS A 132 -2.31 -5.44 -2.60
N ASP A 133 -1.33 -5.11 -1.78
CA ASP A 133 -1.48 -5.13 -0.32
C ASP A 133 -2.43 -4.04 0.19
N ASP A 134 -2.39 -2.84 -0.40
CA ASP A 134 -3.30 -1.74 -0.07
C ASP A 134 -4.75 -2.14 -0.41
N SER A 135 -4.99 -2.77 -1.57
CA SER A 135 -6.32 -3.28 -1.95
C SER A 135 -6.83 -4.33 -0.95
N LYS A 136 -5.97 -5.28 -0.53
CA LYS A 136 -6.33 -6.28 0.49
C LYS A 136 -6.65 -5.62 1.83
N ARG A 137 -5.86 -4.65 2.27
CA ARG A 137 -6.11 -3.90 3.52
C ARG A 137 -7.43 -3.14 3.48
N VAL A 138 -7.75 -2.49 2.37
CA VAL A 138 -9.03 -1.79 2.19
C VAL A 138 -10.20 -2.78 2.30
N GLN A 139 -10.09 -3.94 1.66
CA GLN A 139 -11.13 -4.98 1.71
C GLN A 139 -11.33 -5.54 3.13
N ILE A 140 -10.24 -5.79 3.86
CA ILE A 140 -10.30 -6.22 5.27
C ILE A 140 -10.95 -5.14 6.15
N THR A 141 -10.58 -3.88 5.95
CA THR A 141 -11.13 -2.75 6.72
C THR A 141 -12.64 -2.61 6.46
N ARG A 142 -13.07 -2.68 5.20
CA ARG A 142 -14.49 -2.61 4.83
C ARG A 142 -15.31 -3.75 5.44
N LYS A 143 -14.75 -4.96 5.51
CA LYS A 143 -15.38 -6.09 6.21
C LYS A 143 -15.54 -5.79 7.70
N GLN A 144 -14.52 -5.26 8.35
CA GLN A 144 -14.58 -4.86 9.76
C GLN A 144 -15.64 -3.77 10.00
N GLU A 145 -15.75 -2.80 9.10
CA GLU A 145 -16.81 -1.77 9.14
C GLU A 145 -18.20 -2.38 9.01
N THR A 146 -18.40 -3.34 8.11
CA THR A 146 -19.70 -4.04 7.94
C THR A 146 -20.04 -4.88 9.17
N LEU A 147 -19.05 -5.54 9.77
CA LEU A 147 -19.24 -6.28 11.03
C LEU A 147 -19.62 -5.35 12.19
N ALA A 148 -18.92 -4.22 12.32
CA ALA A 148 -19.24 -3.21 13.31
C ALA A 148 -20.66 -2.63 13.09
N TRP A 149 -21.07 -2.45 11.84
CA TRP A 149 -22.41 -2.00 11.50
C TRP A 149 -23.49 -3.02 11.93
N VAL A 150 -23.34 -4.29 11.59
CA VAL A 150 -24.28 -5.35 12.01
C VAL A 150 -24.33 -5.50 13.54
N SER A 151 -23.17 -5.44 14.20
CA SER A 151 -23.09 -5.44 15.67
C SER A 151 -23.83 -4.24 16.27
N SER A 152 -23.75 -3.05 15.65
CA SER A 152 -24.50 -1.88 16.12
C SER A 152 -26.02 -2.01 15.95
N ILE A 153 -26.48 -2.70 14.90
CA ILE A 153 -27.91 -3.00 14.70
C ILE A 153 -28.39 -3.94 15.81
N ARG A 154 -27.59 -4.96 16.13
CA ARG A 154 -27.87 -5.87 17.25
C ARG A 154 -27.95 -5.14 18.59
N ASP A 155 -27.00 -4.25 18.87
CA ASP A 155 -27.01 -3.43 20.09
C ASP A 155 -28.24 -2.53 20.19
N LYS A 156 -28.72 -1.97 19.06
CA LYS A 156 -29.98 -1.21 19.01
C LYS A 156 -31.17 -2.12 19.34
N LEU A 157 -31.20 -3.31 18.76
CA LEU A 157 -32.26 -4.29 18.96
C LEU A 157 -32.36 -4.72 20.43
N ASN A 158 -31.22 -5.01 21.08
CA ASN A 158 -31.15 -5.44 22.48
C ASN A 158 -31.59 -4.39 23.51
N ARG A 159 -31.70 -3.11 23.11
CA ARG A 159 -32.24 -2.03 23.95
C ARG A 159 -33.76 -1.96 23.92
N LEU A 160 -34.40 -2.65 22.98
CA LEU A 160 -35.85 -2.66 22.84
C LEU A 160 -36.46 -3.72 23.77
N PRO A 161 -37.52 -3.40 24.53
CA PRO A 161 -38.17 -4.36 25.43
C PRO A 161 -39.15 -5.26 24.66
N GLY A 162 -39.09 -6.58 24.85
CA GLY A 162 -40.07 -7.55 24.32
C GLY A 162 -39.48 -8.94 24.05
N ASP A 163 -40.24 -9.99 24.31
CA ASP A 163 -39.78 -11.38 24.12
C ASP A 163 -39.68 -11.76 22.63
N ASP A 164 -40.47 -11.13 21.76
CA ASP A 164 -40.48 -11.35 20.30
C ASP A 164 -39.16 -10.96 19.64
N ILE A 165 -38.38 -10.10 20.31
CA ILE A 165 -37.08 -9.59 19.85
C ILE A 165 -35.99 -10.67 19.94
N VAL A 166 -36.15 -11.65 20.83
CA VAL A 166 -35.15 -12.71 21.05
C VAL A 166 -34.89 -13.53 19.78
N VAL A 167 -35.94 -13.80 18.99
CA VAL A 167 -35.82 -14.58 17.75
C VAL A 167 -35.06 -13.80 16.67
N LEU A 168 -35.27 -12.48 16.61
CA LEU A 168 -34.56 -11.59 15.69
C LEU A 168 -33.09 -11.40 16.10
N ASP A 169 -32.80 -11.27 17.41
CA ASP A 169 -31.42 -11.22 17.91
C ASP A 169 -30.63 -12.47 17.50
N GLN A 170 -31.22 -13.65 17.63
CA GLN A 170 -30.58 -14.91 17.18
C GLN A 170 -30.27 -14.93 15.68
N HIS A 171 -31.13 -14.34 14.85
CA HIS A 171 -30.89 -14.24 13.41
C HIS A 171 -29.79 -13.23 13.07
N ILE A 172 -29.71 -12.12 13.80
CA ILE A 172 -28.65 -11.13 13.63
C ILE A 172 -27.31 -11.67 14.14
N ASP A 173 -27.29 -12.41 15.26
CA ASP A 173 -26.11 -13.11 15.78
C ASP A 173 -25.55 -14.10 14.74
N LYS A 174 -26.43 -14.91 14.14
CA LYS A 174 -26.06 -15.81 13.05
C LYS A 174 -25.52 -15.08 11.82
N LEU A 175 -26.11 -13.93 11.47
CA LEU A 175 -25.61 -13.10 10.37
C LEU A 175 -24.21 -12.56 10.69
N GLU A 176 -23.98 -12.07 11.90
CA GLU A 176 -22.68 -11.59 12.38
C GLU A 176 -21.62 -12.69 12.27
N ASP A 177 -21.94 -13.91 12.73
CA ASP A 177 -21.04 -15.06 12.65
C ASP A 177 -20.69 -15.40 11.19
N ILE A 178 -21.69 -15.47 10.31
CA ILE A 178 -21.46 -15.77 8.89
C ILE A 178 -20.57 -14.69 8.24
N LEU A 179 -20.80 -13.41 8.55
CA LEU A 179 -19.95 -12.32 8.08
C LEU A 179 -18.56 -12.37 8.71
N ARG A 180 -18.41 -12.82 9.95
CA ARG A 180 -17.12 -12.93 10.63
C ARG A 180 -16.24 -13.98 9.94
N TYR A 181 -16.84 -15.10 9.54
CA TYR A 181 -16.16 -16.20 8.85
C TYR A 181 -16.15 -16.08 7.31
N SER A 182 -16.78 -15.06 6.71
CA SER A 182 -16.71 -14.84 5.27
C SER A 182 -15.31 -14.42 4.82
N ASP A 183 -14.94 -14.66 3.57
CA ASP A 183 -13.64 -14.24 3.06
C ASP A 183 -13.63 -12.72 2.81
N PRO A 184 -12.66 -11.95 3.35
CA PRO A 184 -12.56 -10.52 3.09
C PRO A 184 -12.20 -10.20 1.64
N ILE A 185 -11.65 -11.17 0.88
CA ILE A 185 -11.14 -10.90 -0.47
C ILE A 185 -12.29 -10.96 -1.47
N SER A 186 -12.75 -9.79 -1.92
CA SER A 186 -13.79 -9.69 -2.94
C SER A 186 -13.22 -9.80 -4.35
N HIS A 187 -14.00 -10.45 -5.22
CA HIS A 187 -13.71 -10.50 -6.65
C HIS A 187 -14.52 -9.42 -7.37
N SER A 188 -13.93 -8.75 -8.37
CA SER A 188 -14.62 -7.74 -9.19
C SER A 188 -15.97 -8.19 -9.75
N SER A 189 -16.12 -9.46 -10.09
CA SER A 189 -17.37 -10.06 -10.60
C SER A 189 -18.48 -10.18 -9.55
N LEU A 190 -18.16 -10.03 -8.26
CA LEU A 190 -19.10 -10.16 -7.14
C LEU A 190 -19.41 -8.82 -6.47
N TYR A 191 -18.93 -7.71 -7.02
CA TYR A 191 -19.14 -6.37 -6.47
C TYR A 191 -20.63 -6.01 -6.37
N GLU A 192 -21.44 -6.40 -7.36
CA GLU A 192 -22.88 -6.13 -7.34
C GLU A 192 -23.60 -6.87 -6.20
N LEU A 193 -23.20 -8.12 -5.93
CA LEU A 193 -23.72 -8.91 -4.81
C LEU A 193 -23.33 -8.29 -3.46
N GLU A 194 -22.11 -7.78 -3.33
CA GLU A 194 -21.64 -7.07 -2.14
C GLU A 194 -22.48 -5.81 -1.89
N GLN A 195 -22.75 -5.01 -2.93
CA GLN A 195 -23.61 -3.82 -2.83
C GLN A 195 -25.06 -4.16 -2.47
N LEU A 196 -25.58 -5.26 -3.00
CA LEU A 196 -26.91 -5.77 -2.64
C LEU A 196 -26.98 -6.18 -1.17
N ILE A 197 -25.95 -6.86 -0.65
CA ILE A 197 -25.84 -7.22 0.77
C ILE A 197 -25.82 -5.96 1.64
N LEU A 198 -24.99 -4.97 1.32
CA LEU A 198 -24.93 -3.70 2.06
C LEU A 198 -26.26 -2.96 2.06
N ARG A 199 -26.96 -2.93 0.92
CA ARG A 199 -28.30 -2.32 0.83
C ARG A 199 -29.31 -3.05 1.71
N LYS A 200 -29.28 -4.38 1.76
CA LYS A 200 -30.16 -5.17 2.65
C LYS A 200 -29.84 -4.95 4.13
N ILE A 201 -28.56 -4.79 4.50
CA ILE A 201 -28.15 -4.44 5.87
C ILE A 201 -28.70 -3.05 6.25
N SER A 202 -28.66 -2.07 5.34
CA SER A 202 -29.30 -0.76 5.56
C SER A 202 -30.81 -0.90 5.82
N LEU A 203 -31.50 -1.71 5.03
CA LEU A 203 -32.93 -1.97 5.23
C LEU A 203 -33.21 -2.66 6.57
N LEU A 204 -32.32 -3.56 7.02
CA LEU A 204 -32.44 -4.19 8.33
C LEU A 204 -32.29 -3.17 9.46
N GLU A 205 -31.36 -2.22 9.33
CA GLU A 205 -31.20 -1.13 10.31
C GLU A 205 -32.45 -0.25 10.38
N ASP A 206 -32.99 0.15 9.23
CA ASP A 206 -34.21 0.94 9.14
C ASP A 206 -35.38 0.20 9.80
N GLN A 207 -35.50 -1.11 9.55
CA GLN A 207 -36.53 -1.95 10.16
C GLN A 207 -36.36 -2.08 11.68
N VAL A 208 -35.14 -2.26 12.18
CA VAL A 208 -34.88 -2.30 13.64
C VAL A 208 -35.23 -0.96 14.30
N THR A 209 -34.98 0.15 13.61
CA THR A 209 -35.39 1.49 14.08
C THR A 209 -36.91 1.60 14.12
N LEU A 210 -37.60 1.13 13.07
CA LEU A 210 -39.06 1.10 12.98
C LEU A 210 -39.70 0.27 14.12
N ILE A 211 -39.15 -0.90 14.45
CA ILE A 211 -39.61 -1.77 15.56
C ILE A 211 -39.61 -1.00 16.91
N GLY A 212 -38.66 -0.08 17.08
CA GLY A 212 -38.56 0.77 18.26
C GLY A 212 -39.65 1.85 18.35
N GLU A 213 -40.13 2.35 17.22
CA GLU A 213 -41.08 3.47 17.13
C GLU A 213 -42.55 3.02 17.03
N VAL A 214 -42.79 1.81 16.54
CA VAL A 214 -44.12 1.27 16.27
C VAL A 214 -44.84 0.83 17.55
N ARG A 215 -46.18 0.93 17.55
CA ARG A 215 -47.06 0.49 18.65
C ARG A 215 -46.96 -1.03 18.85
N LYS A 216 -47.21 -1.50 20.08
CA LYS A 216 -47.10 -2.94 20.43
C LYS A 216 -47.92 -3.86 19.53
N GLU A 217 -49.07 -3.42 19.04
CA GLU A 217 -49.98 -4.19 18.18
C GLU A 217 -49.41 -4.47 16.77
N ASP A 218 -48.57 -3.56 16.27
CA ASP A 218 -47.93 -3.68 14.93
C ASP A 218 -46.46 -4.13 15.02
N ARG A 219 -45.92 -4.23 16.24
CA ARG A 219 -44.52 -4.62 16.49
C ARG A 219 -44.23 -6.05 16.04
N GLU A 220 -45.15 -6.99 16.25
CA GLU A 220 -44.98 -8.38 15.88
C GLU A 220 -44.76 -8.54 14.36
N LYS A 221 -45.54 -7.81 13.55
CA LYS A 221 -45.37 -7.76 12.09
C LYS A 221 -44.04 -7.13 11.68
N ALA A 222 -43.64 -6.05 12.33
CA ALA A 222 -42.37 -5.39 12.05
C ALA A 222 -41.17 -6.29 12.38
N VAL A 223 -41.26 -7.10 13.43
CA VAL A 223 -40.26 -8.13 13.78
C VAL A 223 -40.23 -9.25 12.75
N GLU A 224 -41.38 -9.73 12.28
CA GLU A 224 -41.47 -10.75 11.23
C GLU A 224 -40.83 -10.27 9.91
N GLU A 225 -41.08 -9.03 9.50
CA GLU A 225 -40.41 -8.40 8.36
C GLU A 225 -38.89 -8.31 8.57
N GLY A 226 -38.44 -7.94 9.78
CA GLY A 226 -37.02 -7.93 10.14
C GLY A 226 -36.37 -9.31 10.02
N LEU A 227 -37.07 -10.37 10.44
CA LEU A 227 -36.64 -11.76 10.31
C LEU A 227 -36.48 -12.17 8.84
N ASN A 228 -37.43 -11.79 7.99
CA ASN A 228 -37.37 -12.05 6.55
C ASN A 228 -36.16 -11.35 5.91
N ILE A 229 -35.92 -10.08 6.25
CA ILE A 229 -34.75 -9.33 5.76
C ILE A 229 -33.45 -10.00 6.22
N ALA A 230 -33.32 -10.34 7.51
CA ALA A 230 -32.14 -11.01 8.06
C ALA A 230 -31.88 -12.36 7.38
N GLY A 231 -32.92 -13.17 7.18
CA GLY A 231 -32.85 -14.44 6.46
C GLY A 231 -32.39 -14.28 5.01
N ASP A 232 -32.89 -13.25 4.32
CA ASP A 232 -32.50 -12.95 2.94
C ASP A 232 -31.07 -12.43 2.82
N ILE A 233 -30.57 -11.70 3.83
CA ILE A 233 -29.15 -11.33 3.89
C ILE A 233 -28.30 -12.59 4.05
N ILE A 234 -28.65 -13.47 4.99
CA ILE A 234 -27.93 -14.73 5.23
C ILE A 234 -27.82 -15.55 3.94
N ARG A 235 -28.93 -15.73 3.20
CA ARG A 235 -28.92 -16.42 1.90
C ARG A 235 -28.01 -15.72 0.90
N SER A 236 -28.08 -14.39 0.81
CA SER A 236 -27.25 -13.61 -0.13
C SER A 236 -25.75 -13.74 0.18
N VAL A 237 -25.37 -13.77 1.45
CA VAL A 237 -23.98 -13.96 1.89
C VAL A 237 -23.52 -15.40 1.61
N GLN A 238 -24.38 -16.39 1.79
CA GLN A 238 -24.06 -17.79 1.45
C GLN A 238 -23.87 -17.98 -0.06
N ASP A 239 -24.75 -17.40 -0.87
CA ASP A 239 -24.64 -17.41 -2.34
C ASP A 239 -23.35 -16.71 -2.80
N TYR A 240 -23.02 -15.57 -2.17
CA TYR A 240 -21.76 -14.87 -2.42
C TYR A 240 -20.56 -15.78 -2.11
N ASN A 241 -20.53 -16.43 -0.95
CA ASN A 241 -19.44 -17.32 -0.55
C ASN A 241 -19.31 -18.52 -1.50
N GLN A 242 -20.41 -19.12 -1.95
CA GLN A 242 -20.37 -20.19 -2.95
C GLN A 242 -19.82 -19.72 -4.29
N LYS A 243 -20.29 -18.56 -4.80
CA LYS A 243 -19.79 -17.99 -6.05
C LYS A 243 -18.32 -17.61 -5.96
N LEU A 244 -17.88 -17.10 -4.81
CA LEU A 244 -16.47 -16.81 -4.55
C LEU A 244 -15.61 -18.07 -4.58
N LEU A 245 -16.07 -19.17 -3.99
CA LEU A 245 -15.38 -20.46 -4.06
C LEU A 245 -15.28 -21.00 -5.49
N GLN A 246 -16.33 -20.83 -6.31
CA GLN A 246 -16.32 -21.22 -7.73
C GLN A 246 -15.33 -20.36 -8.53
N ALA A 247 -15.36 -19.04 -8.34
CA ALA A 247 -14.45 -18.11 -9.02
C ALA A 247 -12.98 -18.42 -8.69
N LYS A 248 -12.67 -18.77 -7.43
CA LYS A 248 -11.32 -19.19 -7.01
C LYS A 248 -10.87 -20.50 -7.66
N ARG A 249 -11.79 -21.45 -7.87
CA ARG A 249 -11.48 -22.74 -8.52
C ARG A 249 -11.32 -22.64 -10.04
N GLY A 250 -11.97 -21.66 -10.69
CA GLY A 250 -11.87 -21.44 -12.14
C GLY A 250 -10.73 -20.53 -12.60
N SER A 251 -9.94 -19.98 -11.66
CA SER A 251 -8.83 -19.05 -11.93
C SER A 251 -7.43 -19.71 -11.88
N THR A 252 -7.36 -21.04 -11.77
CA THR A 252 -6.12 -21.84 -11.93
C THR A 252 -5.90 -22.22 -13.38
#